data_AF-A0A521H5F5-F1
#
_entry.id   AF-A0A521H5F5-F1
#
_cell.length_a   1.000
_cell.length_b   1.000
_cell.length_c   1.000
_cell.angle_alpha   90.00
_cell.angle_beta   90.00
_cell.angle_gamma   90.00
#
_symmetry.space_group_name_H-M   'P 1'
#
loop_
_entity.id
_entity.type
_entity.pdbx_description
1 polymer ?
#
loop_
_entity_poly.entity_id
_entity_poly.type
_entity_poly.pdbx_seq_one_letter_code
_entity_poly.pdbx_strand_id
1 'polypeptide(L)'
;MNIETHLAPRYAVLRMSGDFETYAIADFLEAVRAARESGRNFVVLNLRRVKFVNSTAIGAVLRARKELKAAGGGLALARSSELVQDLFRKLGLDVMLPSFSEEEDAAEAMLAEREERHLAATPGEGEAALFFRFFDQERANLFGARGVGAAEISLLDLEGITFTWDPRLRSFDERIVHRLFAPGTELELKFRLPLYSKSTYYVSHARVASLNLVGGRARVRAIFSGLADEAAKAVRQYVADMALVREEIQQARGNA
;
A
#
# COMPACT_ATOMS: atom_id res chain seq x y z
N MET A 1 29.82 -17.99 -5.30
CA MET A 1 29.19 -16.70 -5.65
C MET A 1 29.85 -15.61 -4.81
N ASN A 2 30.05 -14.41 -5.35
CA ASN A 2 30.47 -13.26 -4.55
C ASN A 2 29.28 -12.31 -4.34
N ILE A 3 29.11 -11.83 -3.11
CA ILE A 3 28.03 -10.92 -2.70
C ILE A 3 28.67 -9.71 -2.03
N GLU A 4 28.65 -8.58 -2.70
CA GLU A 4 29.06 -7.30 -2.13
C GLU A 4 27.83 -6.57 -1.60
N THR A 5 27.83 -6.22 -0.31
CA THR A 5 26.72 -5.51 0.32
C THR A 5 27.06 -4.03 0.43
N HIS A 6 26.21 -3.17 -0.14
CA HIS A 6 26.26 -1.73 0.04
C HIS A 6 25.07 -1.26 0.88
N LEU A 7 25.34 -0.60 2.00
CA LEU A 7 24.32 -0.07 2.90
C LEU A 7 24.05 1.40 2.58
N ALA A 8 22.87 1.68 2.05
CA ALA A 8 22.35 3.04 1.95
C ALA A 8 21.60 3.41 3.26
N PRO A 9 21.22 4.68 3.45
CA PRO A 9 20.50 5.10 4.66
C PRO A 9 19.20 4.31 4.91
N ARG A 10 18.45 3.94 3.86
CA ARG A 10 17.09 3.35 3.98
C ARG A 10 16.93 1.95 3.37
N TYR A 11 17.92 1.49 2.60
CA TYR A 11 17.91 0.21 1.90
C TYR A 11 19.32 -0.37 1.81
N ALA A 12 19.44 -1.64 1.44
CA ALA A 12 20.69 -2.28 1.12
C ALA A 12 20.68 -2.77 -0.33
N VAL A 13 21.84 -2.76 -0.97
CA VAL A 13 22.05 -3.36 -2.30
C VAL A 13 23.01 -4.54 -2.14
N LEU A 14 22.57 -5.70 -2.60
CA LEU A 14 23.39 -6.91 -2.70
C LEU A 14 23.81 -7.06 -4.16
N ARG A 15 25.06 -6.74 -4.47
CA ARG A 15 25.64 -6.89 -5.80
C ARG A 15 26.20 -8.30 -5.93
N MET A 16 25.55 -9.11 -6.77
CA MET A 16 25.80 -10.54 -6.88
C MET A 16 26.58 -10.85 -8.15
N SER A 17 27.56 -11.75 -8.05
CA SER A 17 28.36 -12.18 -9.21
C SER A 17 28.74 -13.65 -9.17
N GLY A 18 28.69 -14.29 -10.34
CA GLY A 18 28.83 -15.74 -10.50
C GLY A 18 27.47 -16.44 -10.58
N ASP A 19 27.45 -17.72 -10.25
CA ASP A 19 26.24 -18.54 -10.34
C ASP A 19 25.47 -18.53 -9.03
N PHE A 20 24.17 -18.24 -9.10
CA PHE A 20 23.28 -18.23 -7.95
C PHE A 20 22.58 -19.59 -7.84
N GLU A 21 23.19 -20.47 -7.08
CA GLU A 21 22.75 -21.86 -6.91
C GLU A 21 22.86 -22.30 -5.45
N THR A 22 22.65 -23.60 -5.20
CA THR A 22 22.51 -24.20 -3.87
C THR A 22 23.62 -23.80 -2.89
N TYR A 23 24.88 -23.79 -3.34
CA TYR A 23 26.03 -23.48 -2.48
C TYR A 23 26.07 -22.04 -1.98
N ALA A 24 25.41 -21.13 -2.68
CA ALA A 24 25.46 -19.72 -2.39
C ALA A 24 24.24 -19.21 -1.59
N ILE A 25 23.32 -20.11 -1.23
CA ILE A 25 22.10 -19.79 -0.48
C ILE A 25 22.40 -19.34 0.94
N ALA A 26 23.33 -20.01 1.62
CA ALA A 26 23.69 -19.66 3.00
C ALA A 26 24.21 -18.22 3.07
N ASP A 27 25.20 -17.90 2.23
CA ASP A 27 25.79 -16.55 2.14
C ASP A 27 24.76 -15.50 1.75
N PHE A 28 23.87 -15.82 0.82
CA PHE A 28 22.79 -14.92 0.41
C PHE A 28 21.82 -14.60 1.57
N LEU A 29 21.34 -15.62 2.28
CA LEU A 29 20.43 -15.43 3.40
C LEU A 29 21.11 -14.71 4.59
N GLU A 30 22.40 -14.97 4.80
CA GLU A 30 23.23 -14.26 5.77
C GLU A 30 23.35 -12.77 5.42
N ALA A 31 23.65 -12.43 4.16
CA ALA A 31 23.72 -11.04 3.70
C ALA A 31 22.39 -10.29 3.88
N VAL A 32 21.27 -10.95 3.57
CA VAL A 32 19.92 -10.40 3.81
C VAL A 32 19.67 -10.19 5.31
N ARG A 33 20.06 -11.15 6.15
CA ARG A 33 19.91 -11.05 7.60
C ARG A 33 20.74 -9.88 8.16
N ALA A 34 21.99 -9.76 7.76
CA ALA A 34 22.88 -8.67 8.18
C ALA A 34 22.33 -7.29 7.76
N ALA A 35 21.79 -7.18 6.53
CA ALA A 35 21.11 -5.96 6.10
C ALA A 35 19.92 -5.61 7.01
N ARG A 36 19.10 -6.60 7.37
CA ARG A 36 17.96 -6.42 8.29
C ARG A 36 18.39 -6.04 9.71
N GLU A 37 19.41 -6.69 10.25
CA GLU A 37 19.98 -6.39 11.57
C GLU A 37 20.57 -4.98 11.63
N SER A 38 21.07 -4.47 10.50
CA SER A 38 21.46 -3.06 10.36
C SER A 38 20.27 -2.10 10.17
N GLY A 39 19.02 -2.57 10.22
CA GLY A 39 17.80 -1.75 10.08
C GLY A 39 17.34 -1.51 8.64
N ARG A 40 17.96 -2.15 7.64
CA ARG A 40 17.60 -2.00 6.22
C ARG A 40 16.72 -3.17 5.79
N ASN A 41 15.42 -2.98 5.92
CA ASN A 41 14.42 -3.98 5.53
C ASN A 41 14.06 -3.93 4.03
N PHE A 42 14.61 -2.96 3.29
CA PHE A 42 14.48 -2.85 1.83
C PHE A 42 15.76 -3.33 1.19
N VAL A 43 15.67 -4.36 0.34
CA VAL A 43 16.83 -4.99 -0.27
C VAL A 43 16.69 -5.02 -1.79
N VAL A 44 17.70 -4.51 -2.49
CA VAL A 44 17.83 -4.60 -3.94
C VAL A 44 18.85 -5.69 -4.27
N LEU A 45 18.48 -6.63 -5.14
CA LEU A 45 19.42 -7.61 -5.68
C LEU A 45 19.90 -7.14 -7.06
N ASN A 46 21.17 -6.72 -7.15
CA ASN A 46 21.77 -6.45 -8.45
C ASN A 46 22.29 -7.76 -9.06
N LEU A 47 21.65 -8.18 -10.14
CA LEU A 47 21.92 -9.44 -10.84
C LEU A 47 22.72 -9.25 -12.14
N ARG A 48 23.33 -8.07 -12.36
CA ARG A 48 24.08 -7.73 -13.60
C ARG A 48 25.14 -8.76 -13.96
N ARG A 49 25.79 -9.34 -12.96
CA ARG A 49 26.90 -10.29 -13.12
C ARG A 49 26.50 -11.73 -12.76
N VAL A 50 25.20 -11.99 -12.61
CA VAL A 50 24.65 -13.33 -12.38
C VAL A 50 24.29 -13.94 -13.73
N LYS A 51 24.89 -15.10 -14.03
CA LYS A 51 24.74 -15.78 -15.33
C LYS A 51 23.78 -16.96 -15.27
N PHE A 52 23.65 -17.57 -14.10
CA PHE A 52 22.83 -18.76 -13.87
C PHE A 52 22.08 -18.65 -12.54
N VAL A 53 20.83 -19.11 -12.53
CA VAL A 53 19.98 -19.20 -11.34
C VAL A 53 19.22 -20.52 -11.37
N ASN A 54 19.26 -21.30 -10.29
CA ASN A 54 18.51 -22.55 -10.18
C ASN A 54 17.25 -22.43 -9.30
N SER A 55 16.46 -23.51 -9.23
CA SER A 55 15.22 -23.55 -8.44
C SER A 55 15.43 -23.29 -6.95
N THR A 56 16.52 -23.80 -6.38
CA THR A 56 16.84 -23.61 -4.95
C THR A 56 17.15 -22.15 -4.64
N ALA A 57 17.90 -21.46 -5.51
CA ALA A 57 18.18 -20.04 -5.39
C ALA A 57 16.90 -19.18 -5.50
N ILE A 58 16.00 -19.51 -6.43
CA ILE A 58 14.69 -18.86 -6.54
C ILE A 58 13.89 -19.04 -5.24
N GLY A 59 13.86 -20.25 -4.68
CA GLY A 59 13.23 -20.51 -3.39
C GLY A 59 13.81 -19.66 -2.25
N ALA A 60 15.14 -19.49 -2.23
CA ALA A 60 15.81 -18.63 -1.26
C ALA A 60 15.43 -17.15 -1.43
N VAL A 61 15.34 -16.64 -2.66
CA VAL A 61 14.89 -15.25 -2.93
C VAL A 61 13.45 -15.03 -2.44
N LEU A 62 12.55 -15.98 -2.71
CA LEU A 62 11.16 -15.90 -2.25
C LEU A 62 11.05 -15.94 -0.72
N ARG A 63 11.88 -16.76 -0.07
CA ARG A 63 11.99 -16.78 1.38
C ARG A 63 12.47 -15.43 1.93
N ALA A 64 13.58 -14.90 1.41
CA ALA A 64 14.11 -13.60 1.81
C ALA A 64 13.07 -12.48 1.64
N ARG A 65 12.36 -12.47 0.50
CA ARG A 65 11.25 -11.53 0.27
C ARG A 65 10.16 -11.63 1.34
N LYS A 66 9.74 -12.86 1.70
CA LYS A 66 8.72 -13.08 2.73
C LYS A 66 9.17 -12.53 4.08
N GLU A 67 10.42 -12.78 4.46
CA GLU A 67 11.01 -12.31 5.72
C GLU A 67 11.14 -10.77 5.75
N LEU A 68 11.59 -10.15 4.66
CA LEU A 68 11.69 -8.70 4.53
C LEU A 68 10.31 -8.03 4.56
N LYS A 69 9.31 -8.59 3.86
CA LYS A 69 7.93 -8.10 3.91
C LYS A 69 7.34 -8.17 5.32
N ALA A 70 7.58 -9.26 6.06
CA ALA A 70 7.12 -9.39 7.43
C ALA A 70 7.74 -8.32 8.36
N ALA A 71 8.94 -7.84 8.03
CA ALA A 71 9.60 -6.73 8.72
C ALA A 71 9.21 -5.33 8.19
N GLY A 72 8.11 -5.20 7.45
CA GLY A 72 7.64 -3.93 6.86
C GLY A 72 8.51 -3.43 5.69
N GLY A 73 9.29 -4.34 5.11
CA GLY A 73 10.25 -4.11 4.05
C GLY A 73 9.82 -4.64 2.69
N GLY A 74 10.80 -4.86 1.81
CA GLY A 74 10.60 -5.35 0.45
C GLY A 74 11.87 -5.86 -0.19
N LEU A 75 11.70 -6.61 -1.29
CA LEU A 75 12.80 -7.08 -2.11
C LEU A 75 12.47 -6.84 -3.58
N ALA A 76 13.43 -6.26 -4.31
CA ALA A 76 13.35 -5.98 -5.74
C ALA A 76 14.63 -6.42 -6.46
N LEU A 77 14.52 -6.63 -7.77
CA LEU A 77 15.64 -7.00 -8.63
C LEU A 77 16.10 -5.78 -9.44
N ALA A 78 17.40 -5.70 -9.70
CA ALA A 78 17.98 -4.67 -10.54
C ALA A 78 19.00 -5.27 -11.51
N ARG A 79 19.11 -4.70 -12.71
CA ARG A 79 20.11 -5.05 -13.72
C ARG A 79 20.12 -6.54 -14.11
N SER A 80 19.01 -7.26 -13.97
CA SER A 80 18.90 -8.67 -14.35
C SER A 80 19.15 -8.85 -15.85
N SER A 81 19.90 -9.88 -16.25
CA SER A 81 20.05 -10.22 -17.68
C SER A 81 18.72 -10.68 -18.28
N GLU A 82 18.56 -10.59 -19.60
CA GLU A 82 17.33 -11.03 -20.29
C GLU A 82 16.99 -12.49 -20.00
N LEU A 83 18.00 -13.36 -19.94
CA LEU A 83 17.84 -14.77 -19.61
C LEU A 83 17.20 -14.96 -18.22
N VAL A 84 17.69 -14.22 -17.23
CA VAL A 84 17.15 -14.26 -15.86
C VAL A 84 15.76 -13.66 -15.84
N GLN A 85 15.52 -12.54 -16.52
CA GLN A 85 14.18 -11.93 -16.58
C GLN A 85 13.14 -12.87 -17.23
N ASP A 86 13.49 -13.52 -18.34
CA ASP A 86 12.63 -14.49 -19.03
C ASP A 86 12.31 -15.69 -18.14
N LEU A 87 13.30 -16.22 -17.41
CA LEU A 87 13.09 -17.28 -16.42
C LEU A 87 12.07 -16.86 -15.33
N PHE A 88 12.23 -15.67 -14.75
CA PHE A 88 11.33 -15.19 -13.70
C PHE A 88 9.91 -14.97 -14.24
N ARG A 89 9.78 -14.46 -15.47
CA ARG A 89 8.49 -14.26 -16.14
C ARG A 89 7.78 -15.59 -16.43
N LYS A 90 8.50 -16.59 -16.94
CA LYS A 90 7.98 -17.95 -17.18
C LYS A 90 7.47 -18.62 -15.90
N LEU A 91 8.06 -18.27 -14.76
CA LEU A 91 7.65 -18.75 -13.43
C LEU A 91 6.59 -17.86 -12.76
N GLY A 92 6.12 -16.79 -13.41
CA GLY A 92 5.14 -15.85 -12.86
C GLY A 92 5.64 -15.05 -11.65
N LEU A 93 6.96 -14.91 -11.51
CA LEU A 93 7.60 -14.25 -10.36
C LEU A 93 7.72 -12.74 -10.54
N ASP A 94 7.57 -12.23 -11.76
CA ASP A 94 7.62 -10.81 -12.12
C ASP A 94 6.57 -9.96 -11.37
N VAL A 95 5.40 -10.54 -11.07
CA VAL A 95 4.36 -9.90 -10.24
C VAL A 95 4.81 -9.71 -8.79
N MET A 96 5.65 -10.62 -8.29
CA MET A 96 6.08 -10.62 -6.88
C MET A 96 7.42 -9.92 -6.67
N LEU A 97 8.31 -10.00 -7.66
CA LEU A 97 9.69 -9.53 -7.67
C LEU A 97 9.85 -8.55 -8.83
N PRO A 98 9.48 -7.28 -8.64
CA PRO A 98 9.64 -6.28 -9.68
C PRO A 98 11.13 -6.14 -10.02
N SER A 99 11.43 -6.07 -11.32
CA SER A 99 12.79 -5.95 -11.85
C SER A 99 12.96 -4.61 -12.54
N PHE A 100 14.06 -3.93 -12.25
CA PHE A 100 14.36 -2.59 -12.75
C PHE A 100 15.68 -2.55 -13.51
N SER A 101 15.82 -1.53 -14.34
CA SER A 101 17.03 -1.30 -15.12
C SER A 101 18.17 -0.74 -14.27
N GLU A 102 17.91 -0.06 -13.15
CA GLU A 102 18.94 0.49 -12.26
C GLU A 102 18.68 0.14 -10.79
N GLU A 103 19.73 0.22 -9.94
CA GLU A 103 19.62 -0.09 -8.51
C GLU A 103 18.76 0.95 -7.77
N GLU A 104 18.94 2.22 -8.14
CA GLU A 104 18.26 3.37 -7.60
C GLU A 104 16.75 3.31 -7.87
N ASP A 105 16.36 3.04 -9.12
CA ASP A 105 14.94 2.88 -9.51
C ASP A 105 14.23 1.81 -8.67
N ALA A 106 14.91 0.68 -8.43
CA ALA A 106 14.37 -0.40 -7.61
C ALA A 106 14.16 0.03 -6.16
N ALA A 107 15.14 0.75 -5.59
CA ALA A 107 15.07 1.26 -4.23
C ALA A 107 13.95 2.31 -4.09
N GLU A 108 13.88 3.28 -5.00
CA GLU A 108 12.85 4.32 -5.02
C GLU A 108 11.46 3.72 -5.12
N ALA A 109 11.23 2.77 -6.02
CA ALA A 109 9.93 2.13 -6.18
C ALA A 109 9.43 1.47 -4.88
N MET A 110 10.33 0.78 -4.15
CA MET A 110 10.00 0.14 -2.88
C MET A 110 9.80 1.14 -1.74
N LEU A 111 10.64 2.17 -1.64
CA LEU A 111 10.54 3.20 -0.61
C LEU A 111 9.29 4.05 -0.81
N ALA A 112 8.96 4.41 -2.05
CA ALA A 112 7.70 5.06 -2.40
C ALA A 112 6.51 4.15 -2.05
N GLU A 113 6.60 2.83 -2.23
CA GLU A 113 5.57 1.88 -1.75
C GLU A 113 5.43 1.86 -0.23
N ARG A 114 6.53 1.98 0.51
CA ARG A 114 6.47 2.09 1.97
C ARG A 114 5.92 3.42 2.41
N GLU A 115 6.38 4.53 1.85
CA GLU A 115 5.89 5.86 2.19
C GLU A 115 4.43 6.00 1.82
N GLU A 116 4.00 5.50 0.68
CA GLU A 116 2.58 5.46 0.35
C GLU A 116 1.81 4.51 1.26
N ARG A 117 2.33 3.32 1.60
CA ARG A 117 1.71 2.45 2.62
C ARG A 117 1.69 3.09 4.00
N HIS A 118 2.63 3.96 4.33
CA HIS A 118 2.76 4.61 5.63
C HIS A 118 1.91 5.88 5.70
N LEU A 119 1.89 6.72 4.66
CA LEU A 119 0.92 7.80 4.47
C LEU A 119 -0.50 7.24 4.31
N ALA A 120 -0.64 6.03 3.76
CA ALA A 120 -1.88 5.27 3.82
C ALA A 120 -2.17 4.77 5.25
N ALA A 121 -1.17 4.22 5.94
CA ALA A 121 -1.32 3.68 7.29
C ALA A 121 -1.25 4.71 8.43
N THR A 122 -1.18 6.02 8.14
CA THR A 122 -1.21 7.06 9.18
C THR A 122 -2.47 7.93 9.08
N PRO A 123 -3.65 7.40 9.45
CA PRO A 123 -4.58 8.11 10.32
C PRO A 123 -4.15 7.92 11.78
N GLY A 124 -4.34 8.93 12.62
CA GLY A 124 -4.07 8.84 14.06
C GLY A 124 -4.76 7.63 14.68
N GLU A 125 -4.16 7.06 15.73
CA GLU A 125 -4.52 5.80 16.39
C GLU A 125 -5.98 5.69 16.93
N GLY A 126 -6.88 6.62 16.59
CA GLY A 126 -8.29 6.64 17.01
C GLY A 126 -9.33 6.81 15.89
N GLU A 127 -8.96 7.04 14.62
CA GLU A 127 -9.94 7.41 13.58
C GLU A 127 -10.14 6.33 12.51
N ALA A 128 -11.39 6.10 12.10
CA ALA A 128 -11.74 5.11 11.09
C ALA A 128 -11.09 5.46 9.74
N ALA A 129 -10.18 4.60 9.28
CA ALA A 129 -9.36 4.81 8.09
C ALA A 129 -10.07 4.34 6.81
N LEU A 130 -9.98 5.14 5.75
CA LEU A 130 -10.44 4.82 4.41
C LEU A 130 -9.32 4.97 3.38
N PHE A 131 -9.15 3.96 2.53
CA PHE A 131 -8.45 4.08 1.26
C PHE A 131 -9.44 4.19 0.13
N PHE A 132 -9.14 5.02 -0.85
CA PHE A 132 -9.91 5.12 -2.08
C PHE A 132 -9.01 5.02 -3.31
N ARG A 133 -9.54 4.44 -4.38
CA ARG A 133 -8.94 4.43 -5.72
C ARG A 133 -9.96 4.88 -6.75
N PHE A 134 -9.50 5.54 -7.81
CA PHE A 134 -10.36 5.89 -8.94
C PHE A 134 -10.44 4.71 -9.91
N PHE A 135 -11.66 4.36 -10.33
CA PHE A 135 -11.87 3.38 -11.41
C PHE A 135 -11.41 3.90 -12.77
N ASP A 136 -11.64 5.20 -13.00
CA ASP A 136 -11.26 5.89 -14.22
C ASP A 136 -9.73 6.08 -14.28
N GLN A 137 -9.11 5.54 -15.33
CA GLN A 137 -7.65 5.56 -15.49
C GLN A 137 -7.11 6.98 -15.66
N GLU A 138 -7.87 7.90 -16.28
CA GLU A 138 -7.45 9.30 -16.40
C GLU A 138 -7.36 9.98 -15.03
N ARG A 139 -8.37 9.80 -14.17
CA ARG A 139 -8.36 10.30 -12.80
C ARG A 139 -7.31 9.60 -11.95
N ALA A 140 -7.12 8.29 -12.12
CA ALA A 140 -6.05 7.56 -11.45
C ALA A 140 -4.68 8.14 -11.82
N ASN A 141 -4.43 8.41 -13.11
CA ASN A 141 -3.20 9.03 -13.60
C ASN A 141 -3.04 10.48 -13.09
N LEU A 142 -4.13 11.27 -13.10
CA LEU A 142 -4.17 12.63 -12.55
C LEU A 142 -3.87 12.64 -11.05
N PHE A 143 -4.31 11.61 -10.33
CA PHE A 143 -4.05 11.44 -8.90
C PHE A 143 -2.60 11.01 -8.60
N GLY A 144 -1.92 10.34 -9.53
CA GLY A 144 -0.53 9.93 -9.45
C GLY A 144 -0.31 8.42 -9.63
N ALA A 145 0.95 8.00 -9.74
CA ALA A 145 1.41 6.70 -10.26
C ALA A 145 0.78 5.42 -9.64
N ARG A 146 0.12 5.48 -8.48
CA ARG A 146 -0.62 4.35 -7.90
C ARG A 146 -2.14 4.53 -7.77
N GLY A 147 -2.65 5.76 -7.97
CA GLY A 147 -4.08 6.08 -7.90
C GLY A 147 -4.77 5.81 -6.55
N VAL A 148 -4.01 5.74 -5.43
CA VAL A 148 -4.55 5.46 -4.08
C VAL A 148 -4.46 6.68 -3.18
N GLY A 149 -5.61 7.11 -2.64
CA GLY A 149 -5.69 8.10 -1.59
C GLY A 149 -6.05 7.49 -0.23
N ALA A 150 -5.65 8.18 0.84
CA ALA A 150 -5.93 7.81 2.22
C ALA A 150 -6.69 8.94 2.90
N ALA A 151 -7.80 8.63 3.55
CA ALA A 151 -8.75 9.59 4.10
C ALA A 151 -9.29 9.12 5.46
N GLU A 152 -9.86 10.06 6.20
CA GLU A 152 -10.54 9.81 7.46
C GLU A 152 -12.04 9.68 7.21
N ILE A 153 -12.68 8.67 7.81
CA ILE A 153 -14.12 8.49 7.73
C ILE A 153 -14.78 9.44 8.73
N SER A 154 -15.59 10.37 8.21
CA SER A 154 -16.33 11.34 9.01
C SER A 154 -17.79 10.93 9.26
N LEU A 155 -18.37 10.16 8.35
CA LEU A 155 -19.70 9.57 8.49
C LEU A 155 -19.77 8.24 7.75
N LEU A 156 -20.44 7.26 8.33
CA LEU A 156 -20.78 6.00 7.68
C LEU A 156 -22.24 5.69 8.00
N ASP A 157 -22.98 5.29 6.99
CA ASP A 157 -24.37 4.84 7.09
C ASP A 157 -24.62 3.70 6.07
N LEU A 158 -25.86 3.25 5.96
CA LEU A 158 -26.22 2.14 5.08
C LEU A 158 -26.17 2.50 3.59
N GLU A 159 -26.31 3.78 3.26
CA GLU A 159 -26.30 4.24 1.88
C GLU A 159 -24.87 4.50 1.39
N GLY A 160 -23.98 4.93 2.27
CA GLY A 160 -22.67 5.39 1.85
C GLY A 160 -21.72 5.79 2.96
N ILE A 161 -20.63 6.40 2.53
CA ILE A 161 -19.56 6.88 3.39
C ILE A 161 -19.21 8.32 3.04
N THR A 162 -18.93 9.12 4.08
CA THR A 162 -18.38 10.46 3.94
C THR A 162 -16.99 10.47 4.53
N PHE A 163 -16.02 10.92 3.75
CA PHE A 163 -14.63 10.99 4.19
C PHE A 163 -14.02 12.37 3.97
N THR A 164 -13.02 12.67 4.79
CA THR A 164 -12.21 13.89 4.70
C THR A 164 -10.81 13.56 4.23
N TRP A 165 -10.34 14.32 3.24
CA TRP A 165 -9.05 14.16 2.62
C TRP A 165 -8.34 15.50 2.49
N ASP A 166 -7.03 15.54 2.74
CA ASP A 166 -6.23 16.76 2.62
C ASP A 166 -5.48 16.81 1.27
N PRO A 167 -5.97 17.60 0.29
CA PRO A 167 -5.36 17.69 -1.03
C PRO A 167 -3.97 18.35 -1.01
N ARG A 168 -3.63 19.09 0.05
CA ARG A 168 -2.36 19.81 0.17
C ARG A 168 -1.17 18.86 0.34
N LEU A 169 -1.41 17.66 0.88
CA LEU A 169 -0.40 16.59 0.95
C LEU A 169 0.11 16.15 -0.43
N ARG A 170 -0.64 16.47 -1.50
CA ARG A 170 -0.28 16.19 -2.89
C ARG A 170 -0.05 17.47 -3.70
N SER A 171 -0.02 18.64 -3.07
CA SER A 171 0.03 19.95 -3.74
C SER A 171 -1.08 20.14 -4.80
N PHE A 172 -2.25 19.52 -4.61
CA PHE A 172 -3.37 19.69 -5.53
C PHE A 172 -4.14 20.97 -5.24
N ASP A 173 -4.43 21.73 -6.29
CA ASP A 173 -5.32 22.88 -6.22
C ASP A 173 -6.80 22.45 -6.24
N GLU A 174 -7.69 23.39 -5.95
CA GLU A 174 -9.13 23.11 -5.89
C GLU A 174 -9.70 22.60 -7.21
N ARG A 175 -9.16 23.03 -8.36
CA ARG A 175 -9.65 22.62 -9.69
C ARG A 175 -9.37 21.14 -9.93
N ILE A 176 -8.19 20.68 -9.57
CA ILE A 176 -7.81 19.26 -9.63
C ILE A 176 -8.73 18.45 -8.71
N VAL A 177 -8.99 18.92 -7.49
CA VAL A 177 -9.86 18.22 -6.54
C VAL A 177 -11.30 18.11 -7.06
N HIS A 178 -11.85 19.18 -7.63
CA HIS A 178 -13.16 19.17 -8.26
C HIS A 178 -13.24 18.20 -9.45
N ARG A 179 -12.17 18.08 -10.24
CA ARG A 179 -12.10 17.12 -11.35
C ARG A 179 -12.02 15.67 -10.85
N LEU A 180 -11.23 15.42 -9.80
CA LEU A 180 -11.05 14.11 -9.21
C LEU A 180 -12.35 13.59 -8.59
N PHE A 181 -13.02 14.38 -7.77
CA PHE A 181 -14.25 13.97 -7.05
C PHE A 181 -15.51 14.62 -7.63
N ALA A 182 -15.57 14.76 -8.96
CA ALA A 182 -16.80 15.18 -9.62
C ALA A 182 -17.93 14.19 -9.28
N PRO A 183 -19.17 14.67 -9.00
CA PRO A 183 -20.32 13.78 -8.81
C PRO A 183 -20.44 12.78 -9.96
N GLY A 184 -20.72 11.52 -9.63
CA GLY A 184 -20.73 10.40 -10.58
C GLY A 184 -19.41 9.63 -10.66
N THR A 185 -18.31 10.16 -10.11
CA THR A 185 -17.01 9.45 -10.14
C THR A 185 -17.08 8.15 -9.34
N GLU A 186 -16.62 7.06 -9.94
CA GLU A 186 -16.59 5.75 -9.30
C GLU A 186 -15.28 5.50 -8.57
N LEU A 187 -15.41 5.00 -7.35
CA LEU A 187 -14.33 4.74 -6.42
C LEU A 187 -14.35 3.28 -5.95
N GLU A 188 -13.18 2.67 -5.85
CA GLU A 188 -12.97 1.50 -5.00
C GLU A 188 -12.58 1.99 -3.62
N LEU A 189 -13.33 1.57 -2.61
CA LEU A 189 -13.14 1.96 -1.22
C LEU A 189 -12.68 0.77 -0.41
N LYS A 190 -11.59 0.94 0.36
CA LYS A 190 -11.12 -0.05 1.32
C LYS A 190 -11.04 0.57 2.71
N PHE A 191 -11.87 0.14 3.63
CA PHE A 191 -11.99 0.76 4.96
C PHE A 191 -11.97 -0.25 6.09
N ARG A 192 -11.65 0.23 7.30
CA ARG A 192 -11.64 -0.54 8.53
C ARG A 192 -12.60 0.06 9.55
N LEU A 193 -13.36 -0.79 10.23
CA LEU A 193 -14.28 -0.39 11.31
C LEU A 193 -13.72 -0.84 12.67
N PRO A 194 -13.04 0.05 13.42
CA PRO A 194 -12.25 -0.32 14.60
C PRO A 194 -13.05 -0.99 15.74
N LEU A 195 -14.34 -0.71 15.85
CA LEU A 195 -15.22 -1.25 16.90
C LEU A 195 -15.83 -2.60 16.55
N TYR A 196 -15.76 -3.03 15.29
CA TYR A 196 -16.34 -4.30 14.83
C TYR A 196 -15.27 -5.40 14.66
N SER A 197 -14.08 -5.06 14.16
CA SER A 197 -12.96 -6.00 14.05
C SER A 197 -11.61 -5.28 14.06
N LYS A 198 -10.65 -5.81 14.82
CA LYS A 198 -9.28 -5.26 14.90
C LYS A 198 -8.48 -5.45 13.61
N SER A 199 -8.86 -6.38 12.73
CA SER A 199 -8.02 -6.78 11.58
C SER A 199 -8.74 -6.92 10.24
N THR A 200 -10.05 -6.67 10.15
CA THR A 200 -10.81 -6.86 8.90
C THR A 200 -10.92 -5.55 8.13
N TYR A 201 -10.49 -5.57 6.87
CA TYR A 201 -10.78 -4.53 5.89
C TYR A 201 -11.97 -4.95 5.04
N TYR A 202 -12.86 -4.00 4.77
CA TYR A 202 -13.96 -4.17 3.83
C TYR A 202 -13.62 -3.43 2.53
N VAL A 203 -13.97 -4.05 1.40
CA VAL A 203 -13.84 -3.44 0.07
C VAL A 203 -15.24 -3.23 -0.50
N SER A 204 -15.52 -2.04 -1.03
CA SER A 204 -16.79 -1.72 -1.67
C SER A 204 -16.58 -0.73 -2.81
N HIS A 205 -17.43 -0.82 -3.82
CA HIS A 205 -17.48 0.18 -4.88
C HIS A 205 -18.48 1.26 -4.49
N ALA A 206 -18.15 2.52 -4.75
CA ALA A 206 -19.03 3.63 -4.45
C ALA A 206 -18.95 4.70 -5.53
N ARG A 207 -19.99 5.52 -5.61
CA ARG A 207 -20.09 6.65 -6.51
C ARG A 207 -20.10 7.96 -5.73
N VAL A 208 -19.23 8.89 -6.09
CA VAL A 208 -19.22 10.23 -5.49
C VAL A 208 -20.58 10.90 -5.73
N ALA A 209 -21.25 11.28 -4.65
CA ALA A 209 -22.49 12.04 -4.69
C ALA A 209 -22.23 13.55 -4.52
N SER A 210 -21.28 13.91 -3.65
CA SER A 210 -20.93 15.32 -3.46
C SER A 210 -19.50 15.52 -2.96
N LEU A 211 -18.97 16.70 -3.25
CA LEU A 211 -17.69 17.21 -2.77
C LEU A 211 -17.92 18.60 -2.16
N ASN A 212 -17.39 18.84 -0.97
CA ASN A 212 -17.32 20.15 -0.34
C ASN A 212 -15.88 20.43 0.09
N LEU A 213 -15.40 21.65 -0.13
CA LEU A 213 -14.10 22.10 0.37
C LEU A 213 -14.31 22.95 1.61
N VAL A 214 -13.77 22.52 2.75
CA VAL A 214 -13.88 23.23 4.04
C VAL A 214 -12.48 23.37 4.63
N GLY A 215 -12.01 24.60 4.80
CA GLY A 215 -10.66 24.87 5.33
C GLY A 215 -9.52 24.24 4.50
N GLY A 216 -9.72 24.12 3.18
CA GLY A 216 -8.76 23.48 2.28
C GLY A 216 -8.75 21.95 2.31
N ARG A 217 -9.62 21.30 3.10
CA ARG A 217 -9.83 19.84 3.07
C ARG A 217 -11.04 19.48 2.22
N ALA A 218 -10.93 18.39 1.48
CA ALA A 218 -12.02 17.81 0.71
C ALA A 218 -12.88 16.90 1.58
N ARG A 219 -14.16 17.23 1.72
CA ARG A 219 -15.18 16.35 2.30
C ARG A 219 -15.99 15.75 1.15
N VAL A 220 -15.86 14.44 0.96
CA VAL A 220 -16.47 13.70 -0.15
C VAL A 220 -17.52 12.74 0.41
N ARG A 221 -18.74 12.81 -0.12
CA ARG A 221 -19.78 11.81 0.11
C ARG A 221 -19.78 10.84 -1.06
N ALA A 222 -19.66 9.55 -0.79
CA ALA A 222 -19.78 8.48 -1.78
C ALA A 222 -20.87 7.48 -1.36
N ILE A 223 -21.73 7.12 -2.31
CA ILE A 223 -22.84 6.17 -2.12
C ILE A 223 -22.40 4.80 -2.59
N PHE A 224 -22.60 3.76 -1.78
CA PHE A 224 -22.22 2.40 -2.14
C PHE A 224 -23.00 1.93 -3.37
N SER A 225 -22.29 1.42 -4.37
CA SER A 225 -22.88 0.74 -5.53
C SER A 225 -23.36 -0.67 -5.16
N GLY A 226 -22.93 -1.18 -4.00
CA GLY A 226 -23.28 -2.47 -3.43
C GLY A 226 -22.33 -2.83 -2.28
N LEU A 227 -22.86 -3.47 -1.24
CA LEU A 227 -22.07 -4.02 -0.14
C LEU A 227 -22.26 -5.54 -0.13
N ALA A 228 -21.15 -6.28 -0.03
CA ALA A 228 -21.22 -7.71 0.26
C ALA A 228 -21.90 -7.95 1.61
N ASP A 229 -22.58 -9.08 1.78
CA ASP A 229 -23.40 -9.36 2.97
C ASP A 229 -22.66 -9.17 4.29
N GLU A 230 -21.39 -9.60 4.36
CA GLU A 230 -20.54 -9.44 5.52
C GLU A 230 -20.22 -7.96 5.80
N ALA A 231 -19.91 -7.19 4.76
CA ALA A 231 -19.66 -5.75 4.87
C ALA A 231 -20.94 -5.00 5.26
N ALA A 232 -22.09 -5.35 4.66
CA ALA A 232 -23.39 -4.76 5.00
C ALA A 232 -23.78 -5.03 6.46
N LYS A 233 -23.50 -6.25 6.96
CA LYS A 233 -23.71 -6.60 8.37
C LYS A 233 -22.80 -5.79 9.29
N ALA A 234 -21.52 -5.66 8.94
CA ALA A 234 -20.57 -4.88 9.71
C ALA A 234 -20.93 -3.39 9.77
N VAL A 235 -21.32 -2.81 8.62
CA VAL A 235 -21.79 -1.41 8.54
C VAL A 235 -23.04 -1.22 9.39
N ARG A 236 -24.04 -2.12 9.28
CA ARG A 236 -25.25 -2.07 10.13
C ARG A 236 -24.92 -2.06 11.62
N GLN A 237 -24.04 -2.96 12.06
CA GLN A 237 -23.65 -3.03 13.46
C GLN A 237 -22.92 -1.76 13.91
N TYR A 238 -21.95 -1.29 13.13
CA TYR A 238 -21.20 -0.08 13.44
C TYR A 238 -22.10 1.16 13.54
N VAL A 239 -23.08 1.31 12.63
CA VAL A 239 -24.04 2.41 12.66
C VAL A 239 -24.90 2.35 13.92
N ALA A 240 -25.35 1.15 14.32
CA ALA A 240 -26.11 0.96 15.55
C ALA A 240 -25.27 1.30 16.80
N ASP A 241 -24.03 0.83 16.87
CA ASP A 241 -23.13 1.09 18.00
C ASP A 241 -22.82 2.60 18.12
N MET A 242 -22.62 3.30 17.00
CA MET A 242 -22.38 4.75 16.98
C MET A 242 -23.61 5.59 17.32
N ALA A 243 -24.82 5.09 17.06
CA ALA A 243 -26.03 5.75 17.51
C ALA A 243 -26.10 5.78 19.05
N LEU A 244 -25.81 4.65 19.70
CA LEU A 244 -25.77 4.53 21.16
C LEU A 244 -24.72 5.47 21.78
N VAL A 245 -23.49 5.47 21.25
CA VAL A 245 -22.41 6.35 21.73
C VAL A 245 -22.77 7.83 21.59
N ARG A 246 -23.42 8.22 20.48
CA ARG A 246 -23.86 9.62 20.29
C ARG A 246 -24.95 10.02 21.27
N GLU A 247 -25.91 9.12 21.53
CA GLU A 247 -26.97 9.35 22.50
C GLU A 247 -26.40 9.53 23.91
N GLU A 248 -25.46 8.67 24.35
CA GLU A 248 -24.79 8.80 25.64
C GLU A 248 -24.00 10.11 25.77
N ILE A 249 -23.24 10.50 24.74
CA ILE A 249 -22.49 11.77 24.73
C ILE A 249 -23.44 12.97 24.82
N GLN A 250 -24.59 12.92 24.14
CA GLN A 250 -25.58 13.99 24.15
C GLN A 250 -26.29 14.10 25.51
N GLN A 251 -26.63 12.96 26.14
CA GLN A 251 -27.18 12.94 27.50
C GLN A 251 -26.16 13.44 28.54
N ALA A 252 -24.88 13.06 28.41
CA ALA A 252 -23.82 13.55 29.30
C ALA A 252 -23.57 15.06 29.17
N ARG A 253 -23.73 15.63 27.96
CA ARG A 253 -23.61 17.07 27.70
C ARG A 253 -24.85 17.88 28.05
N GLY A 254 -26.03 17.26 28.09
CA GLY A 254 -27.29 17.89 28.50
C GLY A 254 -27.51 17.92 30.02
N ASN A 255 -26.74 17.14 30.77
CA ASN A 255 -26.75 17.08 32.24
C ASN A 255 -25.61 17.89 32.90
N ALA A 256 -24.89 18.72 32.13
CA ALA A 256 -23.81 19.61 32.58
C ALA A 256 -24.20 21.08 32.33
#